data_AF-A0A1J3DZ06-F1
#
_entry.id   AF-A0A1J3DZ06-F1
#
_cell.length_a   1.000
_cell.length_b   1.000
_cell.length_c   1.000
_cell.angle_alpha   90.00
_cell.angle_beta   90.00
_cell.angle_gamma   90.00
#
_symmetry.space_group_name_H-M   'P 1'
#
loop_
_entity.id
_entity.type
_entity.pdbx_description
1 polymer ?
#
loop_
_entity_poly.entity_id
_entity_poly.type
_entity_poly.pdbx_seq_one_letter_code
_entity_poly.pdbx_strand_id
1 'polypeptide(L)'
;CRQKTVEEKESIDMEDLFSEKETHKIRVSLLEWYDANQRDLPWRKRYSEDEKEKRAYEVWVSEIMLQQTRVQTVMEYYKSWMHKWPTIYDLAQASLEEVNEMWAGLGYYRRARFLLEGAKMVVEGNDGFPNQASSLMKVKGIGEYTAGAIASIAFNEVVPVVDGNVIRVLARLKAISANPKDRLTVKNFWKLAAQLVDPSRPGDF
;
A
#
# COMPACT_ATOMS: atom_id res chain seq x y z
N CYS A 1 41.29 -3.63 25.54
CA CYS A 1 40.08 -3.61 24.68
C CYS A 1 38.87 -3.21 25.51
N ARG A 2 38.50 -1.93 25.52
CA ARG A 2 37.25 -1.45 26.15
C ARG A 2 36.21 -1.32 25.04
N GLN A 3 35.21 -2.22 25.06
CA GLN A 3 33.94 -1.98 24.39
C GLN A 3 33.34 -0.73 25.03
N LYS A 4 33.23 0.36 24.26
CA LYS A 4 32.27 1.42 24.58
C LYS A 4 30.97 1.04 23.90
N THR A 5 30.01 0.69 24.74
CA THR A 5 28.57 0.71 24.50
C THR A 5 28.21 1.90 23.60
N VAL A 6 27.68 1.61 22.42
CA VAL A 6 26.96 2.60 21.63
C VAL A 6 25.67 2.84 22.38
N GLU A 7 25.57 3.99 23.03
CA GLU A 7 24.30 4.51 23.54
C GLU A 7 23.34 4.59 22.35
N GLU A 8 22.38 3.67 22.29
CA GLU A 8 21.17 3.83 21.50
C GLU A 8 20.48 5.09 22.01
N LYS A 9 20.66 6.21 21.31
CA LYS A 9 19.92 7.44 21.59
C LYS A 9 18.43 7.14 21.39
N GLU A 10 17.76 6.99 22.52
CA GLU A 10 16.34 6.82 22.67
C GLU A 10 15.57 8.01 22.06
N SER A 11 14.42 7.66 21.48
CA SER A 11 13.22 8.47 21.28
C SER A 11 13.30 9.71 20.40
N ILE A 12 12.35 9.76 19.44
CA ILE A 12 11.77 11.00 18.92
C ILE A 12 11.54 11.97 20.08
N ASP A 13 12.06 13.19 19.97
CA ASP A 13 11.74 14.25 20.90
C ASP A 13 10.27 14.64 20.72
N MET A 14 9.57 15.10 21.76
CA MET A 14 8.16 15.51 21.64
C MET A 14 7.96 16.58 20.56
N GLU A 15 9.01 17.34 20.24
CA GLU A 15 9.08 18.33 19.16
C GLU A 15 9.01 17.72 17.74
N ASP A 16 9.32 16.43 17.53
CA ASP A 16 9.23 15.82 16.20
C ASP A 16 7.83 15.31 15.85
N LEU A 17 6.86 15.33 16.78
CA LEU A 17 5.46 14.95 16.51
C LEU A 17 4.67 16.12 15.92
N PHE A 18 3.64 15.85 15.12
CA PHE A 18 2.74 16.91 14.66
C PHE A 18 1.81 17.35 15.80
N SER A 19 1.60 18.65 15.97
CA SER A 19 0.50 19.13 16.81
C SER A 19 -0.86 18.77 16.20
N GLU A 20 -1.93 18.80 16.99
CA GLU A 20 -3.30 18.58 16.47
C GLU A 20 -3.66 19.58 15.38
N LYS A 21 -3.27 20.85 15.55
CA LYS A 21 -3.50 21.92 14.58
C LYS A 21 -2.76 21.67 13.26
N GLU A 22 -1.50 21.23 13.33
CA GLU A 22 -0.73 20.88 12.13
C GLU A 22 -1.31 19.66 11.43
N THR A 23 -1.66 18.62 12.20
CA THR A 23 -2.27 17.38 11.69
C THR A 23 -3.55 17.69 10.93
N HIS A 24 -4.45 18.47 11.53
CA HIS A 24 -5.70 18.88 10.88
C HIS A 24 -5.44 19.69 9.60
N LYS A 25 -4.52 20.67 9.65
CA LYS A 25 -4.18 21.49 8.48
C LYS A 25 -3.61 20.63 7.33
N ILE A 26 -2.73 19.68 7.64
CA ILE A 26 -2.12 18.77 6.66
C ILE A 26 -3.20 17.90 6.00
N ARG A 27 -4.07 17.27 6.79
CA ARG A 27 -5.20 16.46 6.30
C ARG A 27 -6.08 17.24 5.34
N VAL A 28 -6.59 18.39 5.77
CA VAL A 28 -7.47 19.23 4.94
C VAL A 28 -6.78 19.64 3.65
N SER A 29 -5.56 20.21 3.75
CA SER A 29 -4.85 20.73 2.58
C SER A 29 -4.48 19.62 1.58
N LEU A 30 -4.08 18.45 2.06
CA LEU A 30 -3.71 17.32 1.21
C LEU A 30 -4.92 16.74 0.50
N LEU A 31 -6.03 16.54 1.22
CA LEU A 31 -7.25 15.96 0.65
C LEU A 31 -7.93 16.93 -0.34
N GLU A 32 -7.97 18.23 -0.05
CA GLU A 32 -8.47 19.24 -1.00
C GLU A 32 -7.63 19.26 -2.29
N TRP A 33 -6.29 19.20 -2.15
CA TRP A 33 -5.41 19.11 -3.30
C TRP A 33 -5.64 17.80 -4.07
N TYR A 34 -5.77 16.67 -3.38
CA TYR A 34 -6.00 15.37 -4.00
C TYR A 34 -7.30 15.34 -4.79
N ASP A 35 -8.40 15.86 -4.21
CA ASP A 35 -9.70 15.91 -4.86
C ASP A 35 -9.66 16.71 -6.17
N ALA A 36 -8.87 17.79 -6.21
CA ALA A 36 -8.72 18.64 -7.39
C ALA A 36 -7.67 18.16 -8.40
N ASN A 37 -6.65 17.40 -7.97
CA ASN A 37 -5.44 17.11 -8.78
C ASN A 37 -5.13 15.63 -8.98
N GLN A 38 -5.93 14.71 -8.42
CA GLN A 38 -5.72 13.28 -8.62
C GLN A 38 -5.73 12.92 -10.11
N ARG A 39 -4.83 12.00 -10.48
CA ARG A 39 -4.77 11.48 -11.86
C ARG A 39 -5.89 10.47 -12.07
N ASP A 40 -6.50 10.52 -13.25
CA ASP A 40 -7.40 9.49 -13.71
C ASP A 40 -6.59 8.21 -14.04
N LEU A 41 -6.73 7.20 -13.18
CA LEU A 41 -6.04 5.92 -13.29
C LEU A 41 -7.07 4.78 -13.20
N PRO A 42 -6.95 3.71 -14.01
CA PRO A 42 -7.95 2.63 -14.05
C PRO A 42 -8.23 1.97 -12.70
N TRP A 43 -7.23 1.89 -11.82
CA TRP A 43 -7.33 1.34 -10.47
C TRP A 43 -7.75 2.37 -9.39
N ARG A 44 -8.09 3.60 -9.77
CA ARG A 44 -8.62 4.65 -8.87
C ARG A 44 -10.10 4.96 -9.10
N LYS A 45 -10.80 4.10 -9.84
CA LYS A 45 -12.25 4.26 -10.04
C LYS A 45 -12.98 4.21 -8.71
N ARG A 46 -14.03 5.04 -8.59
CA ARG A 46 -14.95 4.98 -7.46
C ARG A 46 -15.66 3.64 -7.47
N TYR A 47 -15.94 3.13 -6.27
CA TYR A 47 -16.57 1.85 -6.05
C TYR A 47 -17.71 2.03 -5.04
N SER A 48 -18.68 1.12 -5.08
CA SER A 48 -19.76 1.05 -4.10
C SER A 48 -19.37 0.17 -2.91
N GLU A 49 -20.08 0.33 -1.79
CA GLU A 49 -19.87 -0.46 -0.57
C GLU A 49 -20.01 -1.98 -0.84
N ASP A 50 -20.88 -2.36 -1.77
CA ASP A 50 -21.13 -3.76 -2.17
C ASP A 50 -19.98 -4.37 -3.00
N GLU A 51 -19.02 -3.55 -3.45
CA GLU A 51 -17.89 -3.97 -4.31
C GLU A 51 -16.54 -4.00 -3.58
N LYS A 52 -16.52 -3.94 -2.24
CA LYS A 52 -15.28 -3.86 -1.45
C LYS A 52 -14.28 -4.97 -1.73
N GLU A 53 -14.74 -6.22 -1.90
CA GLU A 53 -13.83 -7.34 -2.19
C GLU A 53 -13.21 -7.24 -3.59
N LYS A 54 -14.02 -6.86 -4.59
CA LYS A 54 -13.54 -6.59 -5.94
C LYS A 54 -12.56 -5.41 -5.92
N ARG A 55 -12.86 -4.37 -5.14
CA ARG A 55 -11.97 -3.22 -4.94
C ARG A 55 -10.65 -3.63 -4.33
N ALA A 56 -10.68 -4.49 -3.30
CA ALA A 56 -9.47 -5.00 -2.65
C ALA A 56 -8.59 -5.78 -3.63
N TYR A 57 -9.20 -6.62 -4.47
CA TYR A 57 -8.51 -7.32 -5.56
C TYR A 57 -7.90 -6.35 -6.57
N GLU A 58 -8.67 -5.37 -7.05
CA GLU A 58 -8.19 -4.35 -7.99
C GLU A 58 -6.99 -3.57 -7.46
N VAL A 59 -7.09 -3.09 -6.22
CA VAL A 59 -6.00 -2.39 -5.52
C VAL A 59 -4.78 -3.30 -5.43
N TRP A 60 -4.96 -4.54 -4.96
CA TRP A 60 -3.88 -5.49 -4.81
C TRP A 60 -3.11 -5.72 -6.11
N VAL A 61 -3.80 -6.01 -7.21
CA VAL A 61 -3.16 -6.21 -8.52
C VAL A 61 -2.39 -4.97 -8.94
N SER A 62 -3.00 -3.78 -8.81
CA SER A 62 -2.34 -2.53 -9.20
C SER A 62 -1.07 -2.26 -8.40
N GLU A 63 -1.09 -2.45 -7.08
CA GLU A 63 0.07 -2.27 -6.21
C GLU A 63 1.20 -3.23 -6.58
N ILE A 64 0.88 -4.50 -6.85
CA ILE A 64 1.89 -5.49 -7.27
C ILE A 64 2.48 -5.13 -8.63
N MET A 65 1.68 -4.67 -9.60
CA MET A 65 2.17 -4.25 -10.91
C MET A 65 3.06 -3.00 -10.82
N LEU A 66 2.70 -2.02 -9.99
CA LEU A 66 3.42 -0.75 -9.81
C LEU A 66 4.77 -0.90 -9.11
N GLN A 67 5.03 -2.04 -8.45
CA GLN A 67 6.36 -2.33 -7.91
C GLN A 67 7.41 -2.34 -9.04
N GLN A 68 8.33 -1.38 -8.99
CA GLN A 68 9.46 -1.29 -9.93
C GLN A 68 9.05 -1.17 -11.42
N THR A 69 7.81 -0.77 -11.71
CA THR A 69 7.30 -0.57 -13.08
C THR A 69 6.65 0.80 -13.20
N ARG A 70 6.82 1.46 -14.36
CA ARG A 70 6.26 2.80 -14.58
C ARG A 70 4.74 2.73 -14.77
N VAL A 71 4.03 3.71 -14.23
CA VAL A 71 2.55 3.84 -14.32
C VAL A 71 2.04 3.66 -15.76
N GLN A 72 2.69 4.31 -16.75
CA GLN A 72 2.25 4.26 -18.15
C GLN A 72 2.26 2.84 -18.72
N THR A 73 3.27 2.03 -18.36
CA THR A 73 3.34 0.62 -18.75
C THR A 73 2.23 -0.17 -18.06
N VAL A 74 2.04 0.03 -16.75
CA VAL A 74 1.05 -0.72 -15.96
C VAL A 74 -0.38 -0.53 -16.47
N MET A 75 -0.74 0.62 -17.03
CA MET A 75 -2.12 0.88 -17.49
C MET A 75 -2.67 -0.19 -18.45
N GLU A 76 -1.91 -0.59 -19.47
CA GLU A 76 -2.39 -1.54 -20.47
C GLU A 76 -2.40 -2.99 -19.95
N TYR A 77 -1.41 -3.35 -19.13
CA TYR A 77 -1.36 -4.66 -18.47
C TYR A 77 -2.51 -4.81 -17.46
N TYR A 78 -2.77 -3.77 -16.67
CA TYR A 78 -3.85 -3.78 -15.69
C TYR A 78 -5.21 -3.95 -16.37
N LYS A 79 -5.48 -3.20 -17.45
CA LYS A 79 -6.73 -3.35 -18.23
C LYS A 79 -6.90 -4.77 -18.77
N SER A 80 -5.85 -5.32 -19.39
CA SER A 80 -5.89 -6.67 -19.97
C SER A 80 -6.07 -7.74 -18.89
N TRP A 81 -5.38 -7.58 -17.76
CA TRP A 81 -5.50 -8.45 -16.59
C TRP A 81 -6.92 -8.45 -16.04
N MET A 82 -7.48 -7.26 -15.76
CA MET A 82 -8.84 -7.13 -15.22
C MET A 82 -9.93 -7.54 -16.19
N HIS A 83 -9.64 -7.53 -17.50
CA HIS A 83 -10.54 -8.09 -18.49
C HIS A 83 -10.57 -9.62 -18.46
N LYS A 84 -9.41 -10.27 -18.30
CA LYS A 84 -9.31 -11.74 -18.25
C LYS A 84 -9.75 -12.31 -16.89
N TRP A 85 -9.34 -11.67 -15.80
CA TRP A 85 -9.65 -12.07 -14.43
C TRP A 85 -10.26 -10.88 -13.67
N PRO A 86 -11.57 -10.64 -13.81
CA PRO A 86 -12.23 -9.50 -13.17
C PRO A 86 -12.38 -9.66 -11.65
N THR A 87 -12.31 -10.88 -11.12
CA THR A 87 -12.38 -11.16 -9.68
C THR A 87 -11.22 -12.03 -9.20
N ILE A 88 -11.00 -12.05 -7.88
CA ILE A 88 -10.04 -12.94 -7.25
C ILE A 88 -10.34 -14.43 -7.53
N TYR A 89 -11.62 -14.79 -7.66
CA TYR A 89 -12.05 -16.17 -7.95
C TYR A 89 -11.64 -16.61 -9.36
N ASP A 90 -11.69 -15.69 -10.33
CA ASP A 90 -11.23 -15.96 -11.70
C ASP A 90 -9.72 -16.19 -11.72
N LEU A 91 -8.96 -15.33 -11.01
CA LEU A 91 -7.52 -15.49 -10.91
C LEU A 91 -7.14 -16.78 -10.17
N ALA A 92 -7.84 -17.15 -9.10
CA ALA A 92 -7.55 -18.36 -8.33
C ALA A 92 -7.70 -19.64 -9.17
N GLN A 93 -8.55 -19.63 -10.20
CA GLN A 93 -8.73 -20.74 -11.13
C GLN A 93 -7.69 -20.77 -12.26
N ALA A 94 -6.90 -19.70 -12.43
CA ALA A 94 -5.90 -19.62 -13.50
C ALA A 94 -4.74 -20.60 -13.32
N SER A 95 -4.17 -21.00 -14.46
CA SER A 95 -2.89 -21.70 -14.49
C SER A 95 -1.71 -20.74 -14.32
N LEU A 96 -0.55 -21.26 -13.89
CA LEU A 96 0.65 -20.43 -13.76
C LEU A 96 1.16 -19.99 -15.14
N GLU A 97 0.98 -20.83 -16.16
CA GLU A 97 1.31 -20.58 -17.55
C GLU A 97 0.57 -19.34 -18.07
N GLU A 98 -0.77 -19.31 -17.93
CA GLU A 98 -1.58 -18.15 -18.33
C GLU A 98 -1.20 -16.88 -17.58
N VAL A 99 -0.92 -16.98 -16.28
CA VAL A 99 -0.48 -15.83 -15.48
C VAL A 99 0.86 -15.31 -15.98
N ASN A 100 1.81 -16.18 -16.31
CA ASN A 100 3.10 -15.78 -16.86
C ASN A 100 2.97 -15.14 -18.25
N GLU A 101 2.08 -15.66 -19.10
CA GLU A 101 1.78 -15.07 -20.42
C GLU A 101 1.23 -13.65 -20.27
N MET A 102 0.25 -13.45 -19.39
CA MET A 102 -0.34 -12.12 -19.15
C MET A 102 0.64 -11.15 -18.46
N TRP A 103 1.63 -11.66 -17.73
CA TRP A 103 2.66 -10.85 -17.06
C TRP A 103 3.88 -10.59 -17.95
N ALA A 104 3.94 -11.17 -19.14
CA ALA A 104 5.11 -11.13 -19.99
C ALA A 104 5.46 -9.69 -20.39
N GLY A 105 6.66 -9.23 -20.02
CA GLY A 105 7.13 -7.86 -20.26
C GLY A 105 7.13 -6.95 -19.02
N LEU A 106 6.43 -7.30 -17.93
CA LEU A 106 6.49 -6.54 -16.66
C LEU A 106 7.73 -6.87 -15.81
N GLY A 107 8.40 -7.99 -16.11
CA GLY A 107 9.55 -8.48 -15.33
C GLY A 107 9.17 -8.95 -13.92
N TYR A 108 10.14 -9.52 -13.21
CA TYR A 108 9.97 -10.04 -11.84
C TYR A 108 8.76 -10.97 -11.70
N TYR A 109 8.67 -12.03 -12.53
CA TYR A 109 7.57 -13.02 -12.58
C TYR A 109 7.20 -13.64 -11.23
N ARG A 110 8.12 -13.61 -10.25
CA ARG A 110 7.81 -14.01 -8.88
C ARG A 110 6.62 -13.25 -8.29
N ARG A 111 6.41 -11.98 -8.66
CA ARG A 111 5.26 -11.17 -8.25
C ARG A 111 3.94 -11.77 -8.74
N ALA A 112 3.86 -12.09 -10.03
CA ALA A 112 2.68 -12.72 -10.64
C ALA A 112 2.37 -14.08 -10.01
N ARG A 113 3.41 -14.89 -9.79
CA ARG A 113 3.28 -16.19 -9.12
C ARG A 113 2.74 -16.04 -7.69
N PHE A 114 3.26 -15.08 -6.92
CA PHE A 114 2.77 -14.83 -5.56
C PHE A 114 1.34 -14.27 -5.54
N LEU A 115 0.97 -13.45 -6.53
CA LEU A 115 -0.40 -12.97 -6.71
C LEU A 115 -1.37 -14.15 -6.94
N LEU A 116 -1.00 -15.12 -7.79
CA LEU A 116 -1.77 -16.35 -8.01
C LEU A 116 -1.84 -17.23 -6.74
N GLU A 117 -0.69 -17.50 -6.10
CA GLU A 117 -0.64 -18.29 -4.86
C GLU A 117 -1.47 -17.66 -3.74
N GLY A 118 -1.39 -16.33 -3.57
CA GLY A 118 -2.18 -15.60 -2.59
C GLY A 118 -3.67 -15.61 -2.93
N ALA A 119 -4.05 -15.50 -4.21
CA ALA A 119 -5.45 -15.56 -4.63
C ALA A 119 -6.08 -16.91 -4.30
N LYS A 120 -5.35 -18.01 -4.57
CA LYS A 120 -5.76 -19.37 -4.17
C LYS A 120 -5.94 -19.48 -2.67
N MET A 121 -4.98 -18.99 -1.89
CA MET A 121 -5.04 -19.00 -0.41
C MET A 121 -6.27 -18.27 0.14
N VAL A 122 -6.61 -17.11 -0.42
CA VAL A 122 -7.80 -16.33 -0.01
C VAL A 122 -9.08 -17.08 -0.34
N VAL A 123 -9.19 -17.61 -1.56
CA VAL A 123 -10.40 -18.34 -2.00
C VAL A 123 -10.59 -19.66 -1.24
N GLU A 124 -9.50 -20.39 -0.94
CA GLU A 124 -9.53 -21.64 -0.15
C GLU A 124 -9.96 -21.41 1.31
N GLY A 125 -9.70 -20.22 1.87
CA GLY A 125 -10.05 -19.89 3.25
C GLY A 125 -11.55 -19.83 3.54
N ASN A 126 -12.40 -19.64 2.51
CA ASN A 126 -13.87 -19.53 2.61
C ASN A 126 -14.43 -18.43 3.55
N ASP A 127 -13.57 -17.58 4.13
CA ASP A 127 -13.94 -16.47 5.03
C ASP A 127 -14.13 -15.12 4.28
N GLY A 128 -14.12 -15.14 2.95
CA GLY A 128 -14.14 -13.93 2.11
C GLY A 128 -12.77 -13.26 1.98
N PHE A 129 -12.74 -12.06 1.41
CA PHE A 129 -11.48 -11.33 1.24
C PHE A 129 -11.01 -10.73 2.59
N PRO A 130 -9.74 -10.93 3.02
CA PRO A 130 -9.24 -10.37 4.27
C PRO A 130 -9.36 -8.84 4.31
N ASN A 131 -10.05 -8.31 5.32
CA ASN A 131 -10.42 -6.90 5.39
C ASN A 131 -9.61 -6.06 6.39
N GLN A 132 -8.63 -6.67 7.06
CA GLN A 132 -7.71 -6.00 7.98
C GLN A 132 -6.28 -6.15 7.51
N ALA A 133 -5.45 -5.12 7.65
CA ALA A 133 -4.03 -5.12 7.31
C ALA A 133 -3.29 -6.28 7.97
N SER A 134 -3.61 -6.56 9.24
CA SER A 134 -3.02 -7.68 10.00
C SER A 134 -3.34 -9.07 9.40
N SER A 135 -4.53 -9.23 8.83
CA SER A 135 -4.96 -10.47 8.15
C SER A 135 -4.38 -10.56 6.72
N LEU A 136 -4.35 -9.44 6.00
CA LEU A 136 -3.77 -9.31 4.66
C LEU A 136 -2.27 -9.67 4.65
N MET A 137 -1.51 -9.27 5.66
CA MET A 137 -0.08 -9.62 5.79
C MET A 137 0.21 -11.12 5.89
N LYS A 138 -0.81 -11.95 6.19
CA LYS A 138 -0.66 -13.41 6.21
C LYS A 138 -0.71 -14.02 4.80
N VAL A 139 -1.28 -13.29 3.84
CA VAL A 139 -1.41 -13.73 2.45
C VAL A 139 -0.05 -13.66 1.75
N LYS A 140 0.27 -14.71 1.00
CA LYS A 140 1.53 -14.80 0.26
C LYS A 140 1.72 -13.59 -0.67
N GLY A 141 2.86 -12.92 -0.55
CA GLY A 141 3.21 -11.80 -1.43
C GLY A 141 2.64 -10.45 -1.00
N ILE A 142 1.84 -10.39 0.08
CA ILE A 142 1.37 -9.14 0.67
C ILE A 142 2.31 -8.75 1.81
N GLY A 143 3.05 -7.66 1.62
CA GLY A 143 3.87 -7.03 2.66
C GLY A 143 3.11 -5.93 3.41
N GLU A 144 3.75 -5.35 4.43
CA GLU A 144 3.19 -4.29 5.29
C GLU A 144 2.57 -3.12 4.50
N TYR A 145 3.30 -2.59 3.50
CA TYR A 145 2.81 -1.53 2.63
C TYR A 145 1.55 -1.94 1.84
N THR A 146 1.58 -3.10 1.17
CA THR A 146 0.46 -3.56 0.34
C THR A 146 -0.76 -3.91 1.19
N ALA A 147 -0.55 -4.47 2.38
CA ALA A 147 -1.62 -4.73 3.34
C ALA A 147 -2.29 -3.43 3.78
N GLY A 148 -1.50 -2.41 4.16
CA GLY A 148 -2.03 -1.10 4.52
C GLY A 148 -2.79 -0.44 3.37
N ALA A 149 -2.24 -0.48 2.15
CA ALA A 149 -2.88 0.09 0.96
C ALA A 149 -4.23 -0.57 0.65
N ILE A 150 -4.32 -1.90 0.67
CA ILE A 150 -5.59 -2.61 0.46
C ILE A 150 -6.58 -2.28 1.58
N ALA A 151 -6.14 -2.35 2.83
CA ALA A 151 -6.98 -2.13 4.00
C ALA A 151 -7.56 -0.70 4.06
N SER A 152 -6.74 0.31 3.80
CA SER A 152 -7.19 1.70 3.82
C SER A 152 -8.04 2.05 2.59
N ILE A 153 -7.63 1.63 1.39
CA ILE A 153 -8.30 2.01 0.13
C ILE A 153 -9.59 1.23 -0.11
N ALA A 154 -9.66 -0.05 0.25
CA ALA A 154 -10.85 -0.86 0.00
C ALA A 154 -11.77 -0.93 1.22
N PHE A 155 -11.20 -1.04 2.43
CA PHE A 155 -11.96 -1.34 3.64
C PHE A 155 -12.06 -0.17 4.63
N ASN A 156 -11.48 1.00 4.30
CA ASN A 156 -11.44 2.18 5.17
C ASN A 156 -10.80 1.93 6.54
N GLU A 157 -9.89 0.95 6.64
CA GLU A 157 -9.13 0.76 7.87
C GLU A 157 -8.17 1.95 8.07
N VAL A 158 -8.16 2.52 9.27
CA VAL A 158 -7.30 3.66 9.61
C VAL A 158 -5.89 3.16 9.92
N VAL A 159 -5.15 2.83 8.87
CA VAL A 159 -3.77 2.34 8.94
C VAL A 159 -2.85 3.18 8.06
N PRO A 160 -1.63 3.50 8.52
CA PRO A 160 -0.68 4.21 7.69
C PRO A 160 -0.14 3.33 6.56
N VAL A 161 0.33 3.99 5.51
CA VAL A 161 1.09 3.37 4.43
C VAL A 161 2.38 4.17 4.25
N VAL A 162 3.53 3.49 4.26
CA VAL A 162 4.84 4.15 4.12
C VAL A 162 5.63 3.52 2.99
N ASP A 163 5.84 4.30 1.94
CA ASP A 163 6.77 4.00 0.84
C ASP A 163 7.86 5.08 0.72
N GLY A 164 8.69 4.97 -0.32
CA GLY A 164 9.73 5.96 -0.60
C GLY A 164 9.18 7.37 -0.91
N ASN A 165 7.92 7.50 -1.35
CA ASN A 165 7.29 8.79 -1.58
C ASN A 165 6.85 9.43 -0.27
N VAL A 166 6.16 8.68 0.58
CA VAL A 166 5.73 9.11 1.91
C VAL A 166 6.94 9.48 2.77
N ILE A 167 7.98 8.64 2.79
CA ILE A 167 9.24 8.95 3.48
C ILE A 167 9.81 10.29 3.01
N ARG A 168 9.86 10.54 1.70
CA ARG A 168 10.39 11.78 1.14
C ARG A 168 9.57 13.01 1.53
N VAL A 169 8.24 12.89 1.60
CA VAL A 169 7.36 13.98 2.05
C VAL A 169 7.55 14.25 3.53
N LEU A 170 7.43 13.21 4.38
CA LEU A 170 7.57 13.34 5.82
C LEU A 170 8.95 13.87 6.23
N ALA A 171 10.01 13.38 5.58
CA ALA A 171 11.37 13.85 5.86
C ALA A 171 11.51 15.36 5.61
N ARG A 172 10.86 15.89 4.58
CA ARG A 172 10.90 17.33 4.27
C ARG A 172 10.01 18.14 5.21
N LEU A 173 8.83 17.64 5.56
CA LEU A 173 7.92 18.31 6.49
C LEU A 173 8.52 18.42 7.90
N LYS A 174 9.27 17.41 8.34
CA LYS A 174 9.89 17.35 9.67
C LYS A 174 11.40 17.60 9.66
N ALA A 175 11.97 18.05 8.54
CA ALA A 175 13.40 18.30 8.38
C ALA A 175 14.31 17.13 8.84
N ILE A 176 13.87 15.89 8.65
CA ILE A 176 14.61 14.68 9.05
C ILE A 176 15.74 14.44 8.05
N SER A 177 16.99 14.60 8.52
CA SER A 177 18.22 14.37 7.73
C SER A 177 18.83 12.98 7.93
N ALA A 178 18.28 12.18 8.84
CA ALA A 178 18.75 10.82 9.12
C ALA A 178 18.61 9.90 7.89
N ASN A 179 19.43 8.86 7.83
CA ASN A 179 19.37 7.90 6.73
C ASN A 179 18.01 7.18 6.72
N PRO A 180 17.22 7.28 5.64
CA PRO A 180 15.86 6.73 5.58
C PRO A 180 15.84 5.20 5.51
N LYS A 181 16.99 4.54 5.38
CA LYS A 181 17.11 3.07 5.42
C LYS A 181 17.39 2.53 6.81
N ASP A 182 17.73 3.38 7.78
CA ASP A 182 18.00 2.94 9.14
C ASP A 182 16.69 2.49 9.80
N ARG A 183 16.76 1.33 10.48
CA ARG A 183 15.57 0.69 11.09
C ARG A 183 14.81 1.64 12.03
N LEU A 184 15.53 2.42 12.82
CA LEU A 184 14.94 3.39 13.74
C LEU A 184 14.24 4.52 12.98
N THR A 185 14.89 5.07 11.95
CA THR A 185 14.32 6.12 11.09
C THR A 185 13.06 5.65 10.37
N VAL A 186 13.05 4.43 9.84
CA VAL A 186 11.86 3.81 9.23
C VAL A 186 10.72 3.71 10.24
N LYS A 187 11.00 3.23 11.46
CA LYS A 187 10.00 3.15 12.54
C LYS A 187 9.42 4.53 12.88
N ASN A 188 10.25 5.58 12.84
CA ASN A 188 9.81 6.95 13.07
C ASN A 188 8.87 7.45 11.96
N PHE A 189 9.17 7.15 10.68
CA PHE A 189 8.25 7.48 9.58
C PHE A 189 6.90 6.78 9.71
N TRP A 190 6.88 5.51 10.13
CA TRP A 190 5.63 4.80 10.41
C TRP A 190 4.83 5.46 11.54
N LYS A 191 5.49 5.90 12.62
CA LYS A 191 4.83 6.62 13.71
C LYS A 191 4.23 7.96 13.25
N LEU A 192 4.96 8.72 12.44
CA LEU A 192 4.49 10.00 11.89
C LEU A 192 3.32 9.80 10.92
N ALA A 193 3.40 8.79 10.05
CA ALA A 193 2.30 8.44 9.15
C ALA A 193 1.05 8.01 9.92
N ALA A 194 1.21 7.21 10.99
CA ALA A 194 0.11 6.77 11.84
C ALA A 194 -0.58 7.95 12.56
N GLN A 195 0.18 9.00 12.90
CA GLN A 195 -0.38 10.21 13.48
C GLN A 195 -1.20 11.02 12.47
N LEU A 196 -0.77 11.01 11.20
CA LEU A 196 -1.33 11.85 10.15
C LEU A 196 -2.51 11.23 9.41
N VAL A 197 -2.58 9.89 9.28
CA VAL A 197 -3.64 9.21 8.51
C VAL A 197 -5.02 9.75 8.88
N ASP A 198 -5.81 10.12 7.88
CA ASP A 198 -7.13 10.70 8.13
C ASP A 198 -8.11 9.62 8.62
N PRO A 199 -8.83 9.84 9.74
CA PRO A 199 -9.72 8.83 10.30
C PRO A 199 -11.00 8.64 9.48
N SER A 200 -11.34 9.55 8.57
CA SER A 200 -12.54 9.49 7.74
C SER A 200 -12.24 9.08 6.30
N ARG A 201 -11.05 9.40 5.79
CA ARG A 201 -10.61 9.10 4.42
C ARG A 201 -9.21 8.46 4.40
N PRO A 202 -8.97 7.35 5.12
CA PRO A 202 -7.62 6.77 5.23
C PRO A 202 -7.07 6.26 3.90
N GLY A 203 -7.93 5.88 2.95
CA GLY A 203 -7.51 5.45 1.60
C GLY A 203 -7.17 6.58 0.64
N ASP A 204 -7.77 7.77 0.80
CA ASP A 204 -7.47 8.93 -0.04
C ASP A 204 -6.30 9.77 0.50
N PHE A 205 -6.04 9.70 1.80
CA PHE A 205 -4.96 10.41 2.48
C PHE A 205 -3.59 9.78 2.22
#